data_AF-A0A427K7I3-F1
#
_entry.id   AF-A0A427K7I3-F1
#
_cell.length_a   1.000
_cell.length_b   1.000
_cell.length_c   1.000
_cell.angle_alpha   90.00
_cell.angle_beta   90.00
_cell.angle_gamma   90.00
#
_symmetry.space_group_name_H-M   'P 1'
#
loop_
_entity.id
_entity.type
_entity.pdbx_description
1 polymer ?
#
loop_
_entity_poly.entity_id
_entity_poly.type
_entity_poly.pdbx_seq_one_letter_code
_entity_poly.pdbx_strand_id
1 'polypeptide(L)'
;MSAELRRSLRYAYSTPVHFIPDGKGIDKVDIRQLTGRNCCLDMTHLPQNSAITLATIAHREARDGEIAAKDIVLFRTGHDKSGVAVPIVPRL
;
A
#
# COMPACT_ATOMS: atom_id res chain seq x y z
N MET A 1 -37.02 0.07 -2.36
CA MET A 1 -35.69 -0.30 -1.86
C MET A 1 -34.72 -0.26 -3.02
N SER A 2 -33.96 0.84 -3.16
CA SER A 2 -33.00 1.01 -4.25
C SER A 2 -31.70 0.24 -3.96
N ALA A 3 -31.08 -0.22 -5.03
CA ALA A 3 -29.90 -1.07 -5.11
C ALA A 3 -28.60 -0.37 -4.64
N GLU A 4 -28.57 0.11 -3.40
CA GLU A 4 -27.36 0.69 -2.81
C GLU A 4 -26.51 -0.42 -2.18
N LEU A 5 -25.87 -1.17 -3.09
CA LEU A 5 -24.49 -1.63 -3.01
C LEU A 5 -23.94 -1.72 -1.57
N ARG A 6 -24.09 -2.90 -0.95
CA ARG A 6 -23.21 -3.38 0.12
C ARG A 6 -21.77 -3.41 -0.41
N ARG A 7 -21.11 -2.26 -0.39
CA ARG A 7 -19.71 -2.09 -0.81
C ARG A 7 -18.85 -2.67 0.30
N SER A 8 -18.80 -4.00 0.36
CA SER A 8 -17.78 -4.71 1.13
C SER A 8 -16.44 -4.24 0.58
N LEU A 9 -15.75 -3.38 1.30
CA LEU A 9 -14.33 -3.11 1.07
C LEU A 9 -13.61 -4.46 1.19
N ARG A 10 -13.39 -5.12 0.06
CA ARG A 10 -12.54 -6.30 -0.01
C ARG A 10 -11.11 -5.79 0.05
N TYR A 11 -10.55 -5.72 1.25
CA TYR A 11 -9.11 -5.62 1.40
C TYR A 11 -8.51 -6.87 0.77
N ALA A 12 -7.80 -6.70 -0.34
CA ALA A 12 -7.09 -7.78 -1.00
C ALA A 12 -5.61 -7.69 -0.59
N TYR A 13 -5.08 -8.78 -0.05
CA TYR A 13 -3.67 -8.91 0.24
C TYR A 13 -2.97 -9.53 -0.98
N SER A 14 -1.94 -8.86 -1.50
CA SER A 14 -1.11 -9.41 -2.57
C SER A 14 -0.07 -10.36 -2.00
N THR A 15 -0.19 -11.64 -2.32
CA THR A 15 0.80 -12.66 -1.96
C THR A 15 1.89 -12.79 -3.02
N PRO A 16 3.11 -13.24 -2.67
CA PRO A 16 4.21 -13.42 -3.63
C PRO A 16 3.84 -14.24 -4.88
N VAL A 17 3.01 -15.27 -4.74
CA VAL A 17 2.54 -16.12 -5.86
C VAL A 17 1.85 -15.33 -6.99
N HIS A 18 1.37 -14.11 -6.73
CA HIS A 18 0.74 -13.27 -7.77
C HIS A 18 1.74 -12.75 -8.81
N PHE A 19 3.03 -12.67 -8.47
CA PHE A 19 4.03 -11.99 -9.31
C PHE A 19 5.33 -12.79 -9.48
N ILE A 20 5.61 -13.76 -8.60
CA ILE A 20 6.86 -14.52 -8.59
C ILE A 20 6.53 -15.99 -8.85
N PRO A 21 7.13 -16.62 -9.88
CA PRO A 21 7.07 -18.07 -10.05
C PRO A 21 7.55 -18.78 -8.78
N ASP A 22 6.79 -19.77 -8.31
CA ASP A 22 7.00 -20.46 -7.01
C ASP A 22 6.89 -19.57 -5.76
N GLY A 23 6.28 -18.39 -5.90
CA GLY A 23 5.98 -17.51 -4.78
C GLY A 23 5.05 -18.20 -3.76
N LYS A 24 5.21 -17.84 -2.48
CA LYS A 24 4.35 -18.33 -1.39
C LYS A 24 2.91 -17.82 -1.56
N GLY A 25 1.94 -18.73 -1.45
CA GLY A 25 0.52 -18.40 -1.29
C GLY A 25 0.21 -17.87 0.11
N ILE A 26 -1.02 -17.38 0.32
CA ILE A 26 -1.45 -16.76 1.59
C ILE A 26 -1.29 -17.70 2.78
N ASP A 27 -1.49 -18.99 2.58
CA ASP A 27 -1.37 -20.05 3.58
C ASP A 27 0.09 -20.38 3.95
N LYS A 28 1.06 -19.88 3.18
CA LYS A 28 2.50 -20.13 3.35
C LYS A 28 3.30 -18.88 3.72
N VAL A 29 2.70 -17.68 3.66
CA VAL A 29 3.35 -16.45 4.09
C VAL A 29 3.59 -16.50 5.60
N ASP A 30 4.78 -16.07 6.04
CA ASP A 30 5.09 -15.95 7.47
C ASP A 30 4.26 -14.83 8.09
N ILE A 31 3.39 -15.18 9.04
CA ILE A 31 2.46 -14.24 9.68
C ILE A 31 3.16 -13.03 10.31
N ARG A 32 4.43 -13.19 10.73
CA ARG A 32 5.24 -12.10 11.30
C ARG A 32 5.53 -10.99 10.30
N GLN A 33 5.35 -11.24 9.00
CA GLN A 33 5.46 -10.24 7.93
C GLN A 33 4.17 -9.44 7.74
N LEU A 34 3.04 -9.89 8.33
CA LEU A 34 1.76 -9.18 8.28
C LEU A 34 1.57 -8.23 9.48
N THR A 35 2.49 -8.26 10.43
CA THR A 35 2.44 -7.49 11.67
C THR A 35 3.75 -6.74 11.85
N GLY A 36 3.70 -5.47 12.24
CA GLY A 36 4.91 -4.70 12.46
C GLY A 36 4.64 -3.24 12.73
N ARG A 37 5.72 -2.46 12.79
CA ARG A 37 5.64 -1.01 12.84
C ARG A 37 5.12 -0.50 11.50
N ASN A 38 4.08 0.34 11.55
CA ASN A 38 3.54 0.98 10.35
C ASN A 38 4.24 2.32 10.12
N CYS A 39 4.71 2.54 8.90
CA CYS A 39 5.21 3.82 8.44
C CYS A 39 4.23 4.38 7.40
N CYS A 40 3.38 5.32 7.82
CA CYS A 40 2.40 5.94 6.92
C CYS A 40 2.99 7.19 6.29
N LEU A 41 3.27 7.13 4.99
CA LEU A 41 3.79 8.23 4.20
C LEU A 41 2.63 9.00 3.57
N ASP A 42 2.50 10.27 3.94
CA ASP A 42 1.43 11.14 3.45
C ASP A 42 1.78 11.73 2.08
N MET A 43 1.02 11.34 1.07
CA MET A 43 1.17 11.69 -0.34
C MET A 43 -0.02 12.50 -0.85
N THR A 44 -0.95 12.95 0.01
CA THR A 44 -2.14 13.68 -0.41
C THR A 44 -1.84 15.03 -1.07
N HIS A 45 -0.60 15.52 -0.94
CA HIS A 45 -0.12 16.75 -1.55
C HIS A 45 0.35 16.55 -3.01
N LEU A 46 0.53 15.31 -3.46
CA LEU A 46 1.00 15.03 -4.81
C LEU A 46 -0.13 15.23 -5.83
N PRO A 47 0.16 15.77 -7.03
CA PRO A 47 -0.82 15.88 -8.11
C PRO A 47 -1.35 14.49 -8.53
N GLN A 48 -2.59 14.46 -9.02
CA GLN A 48 -3.17 13.24 -9.57
C GLN A 48 -2.30 12.69 -10.72
N ASN A 49 -2.19 11.36 -10.80
CA ASN A 49 -1.36 10.64 -11.80
C ASN A 49 0.14 10.94 -11.73
N SER A 50 0.63 11.56 -10.66
CA SER A 50 2.07 11.72 -10.43
C SER A 50 2.69 10.45 -9.84
N ALA A 51 4.00 10.34 -9.96
CA ALA A 51 4.77 9.23 -9.40
C ALA A 51 5.27 9.57 -7.99
N ILE A 52 5.26 8.58 -7.10
CA ILE A 52 6.00 8.63 -5.84
C ILE A 52 7.44 8.21 -6.17
N THR A 53 8.40 9.10 -5.91
CA THR A 53 9.81 8.89 -6.30
C THR A 53 10.69 8.62 -5.08
N LEU A 54 11.92 8.15 -5.30
CA LEU A 54 12.93 8.03 -4.24
C LEU A 54 13.17 9.38 -3.54
N ALA A 55 13.22 10.49 -4.29
CA ALA A 55 13.37 11.82 -3.71
C ALA A 55 12.20 12.20 -2.79
N THR A 56 10.98 11.82 -3.17
CA THR A 56 9.79 11.99 -2.32
C THR A 56 9.92 11.23 -0.99
N ILE A 57 10.44 9.99 -1.05
CA ILE A 57 10.65 9.15 0.13
C ILE A 57 11.77 9.72 1.01
N ALA A 58 12.92 10.06 0.43
CA ALA A 58 14.07 10.60 1.16
C ALA A 58 13.73 11.93 1.87
N HIS A 59 13.00 12.83 1.20
CA HIS A 59 12.53 14.07 1.82
C HIS A 59 11.61 13.79 3.03
N ARG A 60 10.77 12.76 2.93
CA ARG A 60 9.89 12.34 4.00
C ARG A 60 10.66 11.70 5.17
N GLU A 61 11.66 10.85 4.90
CA GLU A 61 12.51 10.27 5.94
C GLU A 61 13.29 11.34 6.71
N ALA A 62 13.81 12.35 6.02
CA ALA A 62 14.51 13.47 6.65
C ALA A 62 13.61 14.28 7.60
N ARG A 63 12.30 14.33 7.34
CA ARG A 63 11.33 15.09 8.15
C ARG A 63 10.75 14.28 9.30
N ASP A 64 10.39 13.03 9.05
CA ASP A 64 9.51 12.24 9.94
C ASP A 64 10.19 10.96 10.48
N GLY A 65 11.44 10.71 10.12
CA GLY A 65 12.24 9.56 10.53
C GLY A 65 12.36 8.47 9.46
N GLU A 66 13.42 7.67 9.58
CA GLU A 66 13.81 6.62 8.63
C GLU A 66 12.85 5.43 8.61
N ILE A 67 12.65 4.86 7.42
CA ILE A 67 11.98 3.57 7.21
C ILE A 67 12.95 2.46 7.61
N ALA A 68 12.60 1.69 8.62
CA ALA A 68 13.45 0.60 9.09
C ALA A 68 13.09 -0.73 8.43
N ALA A 69 14.01 -1.68 8.50
CA ALA A 69 13.76 -3.05 8.07
C ALA A 69 12.52 -3.64 8.78
N LYS A 70 11.64 -4.30 8.01
CA LYS A 70 10.36 -4.90 8.44
C LYS A 70 9.23 -3.90 8.75
N ASP A 71 9.41 -2.61 8.46
CA ASP A 71 8.29 -1.68 8.48
C ASP A 71 7.26 -2.05 7.40
N ILE A 72 5.99 -1.87 7.75
CA ILE A 72 4.89 -1.88 6.79
C ILE A 72 4.72 -0.45 6.30
N VAL A 73 5.13 -0.19 5.06
CA VAL A 73 5.04 1.15 4.44
C VAL A 73 3.67 1.32 3.78
N LEU A 74 2.94 2.34 4.21
CA LEU A 74 1.61 2.68 3.68
C LEU A 74 1.67 4.04 2.98
N PHE A 75 1.23 4.11 1.73
CA PHE A 75 1.09 5.37 1.01
C PHE A 75 -0.33 5.92 1.14
N ARG A 76 -0.50 7.02 1.89
CA ARG A 76 -1.78 7.71 1.99
C ARG A 76 -1.90 8.74 0.89
N THR A 77 -2.73 8.46 -0.10
CA THR A 77 -2.95 9.32 -1.28
C THR A 77 -4.26 10.12 -1.22
N GLY A 78 -5.14 9.83 -0.26
CA GLY A 78 -6.47 10.43 -0.15
C GLY A 78 -7.56 9.67 -0.90
N HIS A 79 -7.23 8.58 -1.59
CA HIS A 79 -8.19 7.72 -2.29
C HIS A 79 -9.12 6.94 -1.36
N ASP A 80 -8.78 6.84 -0.06
CA ASP A 80 -9.68 6.35 0.98
C ASP A 80 -11.01 7.12 1.01
N LYS A 81 -11.01 8.40 0.61
CA LYS A 81 -12.21 9.25 0.58
C LYS A 81 -13.10 9.04 -0.65
N SER A 82 -12.58 8.50 -1.75
CA SER A 82 -13.36 8.31 -2.99
C SER A 82 -14.08 6.96 -3.06
N GLY A 83 -13.77 6.04 -2.13
CA GLY A 83 -14.26 4.66 -2.13
C GLY A 83 -13.72 3.81 -3.29
N VAL A 84 -12.88 4.37 -4.17
CA VAL A 84 -12.27 3.67 -5.30
C VAL A 84 -10.95 3.07 -4.81
N ALA A 85 -10.86 1.74 -4.84
CA ALA A 85 -9.58 1.07 -4.65
C ALA A 85 -8.69 1.39 -5.85
N VAL A 86 -7.57 2.09 -5.62
CA VAL A 86 -6.58 2.34 -6.67
C VAL A 86 -5.59 1.19 -6.65
N PRO A 87 -5.48 0.40 -7.75
CA PRO A 87 -4.44 -0.61 -7.84
C PRO A 87 -3.08 0.07 -7.87
N ILE A 88 -2.21 -0.28 -6.92
CA ILE A 88 -0.78 0.05 -7.02
C ILE A 88 -0.23 -0.89 -8.09
N VAL A 89 0.04 -0.36 -9.28
CA VAL A 89 0.67 -1.11 -10.37
C VAL A 89 2.17 -0.81 -10.32
N PRO A 90 3.01 -1.72 -9.79
CA PRO A 90 4.45 -1.57 -9.94
C PRO A 90 4.80 -1.74 -11.43
N ARG A 91 5.47 -0.74 -12.02
CA ARG A 91 6.18 -0.95 -13.28
C ARG A 91 7.50 -1.64 -12.94
N LEU A 92 7.66 -2.87 -13.43
CA LEU A 92 8.94 -3.58 -13.49
C LEU A 92 9.78 -3.02 -14.64
#